data_AF-A0A533ZWI2-F1
#
_entry.id   AF-A0A533ZWI2-F1
#
_cell.length_a   1.000
_cell.length_b   1.000
_cell.length_c   1.000
_cell.angle_alpha   90.00
_cell.angle_beta   90.00
_cell.angle_gamma   90.00
#
_symmetry.space_group_name_H-M   'P 1'
#
loop_
_entity.id
_entity.type
_entity.pdbx_description
1 polymer ?
#
loop_
_entity_poly.entity_id
_entity_poly.type
_entity_poly.pdbx_seq_one_letter_code
_entity_poly.pdbx_strand_id
1 'polypeptide(L)'
;MIFRTFLVATLAAVSLLPGMAQGGDQAFDPLQLNIRLSPTALRPPSHLIKQQWTLDGYRLGRLGPQAPQAAVIEDDARRRLLILSATDEGRVLIYQVGDLPVDVSTRLRPALVCVRTRQCQNQRMDPAGELGCLALCLLEHLHE
;
A
#
# COMPACT_ATOMS: atom_id res chain seq x y z
N MET A 1 -34.87 -20.10 -73.59
CA MET A 1 -35.18 -19.20 -72.45
C MET A 1 -34.14 -19.51 -71.36
N ILE A 2 -32.98 -18.86 -71.38
CA ILE A 2 -32.57 -17.63 -70.64
C ILE A 2 -32.63 -17.79 -69.10
N PHE A 3 -31.54 -17.31 -68.45
CA PHE A 3 -31.33 -16.98 -67.02
C PHE A 3 -30.75 -18.08 -66.12
N ARG A 4 -29.78 -17.83 -65.23
CA ARG A 4 -28.77 -16.77 -65.01
C ARG A 4 -27.84 -17.35 -63.93
N THR A 5 -26.54 -17.11 -64.05
CA THR A 5 -25.54 -17.28 -62.97
C THR A 5 -25.96 -16.56 -61.68
N PHE A 6 -25.60 -17.09 -60.51
CA PHE A 6 -24.90 -16.32 -59.46
C PHE A 6 -24.23 -17.24 -58.44
N LEU A 7 -22.91 -17.11 -58.38
CA LEU A 7 -22.02 -17.57 -57.34
C LEU A 7 -22.19 -16.63 -56.13
N VAL A 8 -22.45 -17.15 -54.93
CA VAL A 8 -22.34 -16.36 -53.70
C VAL A 8 -21.40 -17.09 -52.77
N ALA A 9 -20.17 -16.58 -52.70
CA ALA A 9 -19.22 -16.91 -51.66
C ALA A 9 -19.63 -16.19 -50.38
N THR A 10 -20.13 -16.93 -49.39
CA THR A 10 -20.36 -16.39 -48.04
C THR A 10 -19.08 -16.52 -47.22
N LEU A 11 -18.28 -15.44 -47.21
CA LEU A 11 -17.34 -15.19 -46.12
C LEU A 11 -18.16 -14.95 -44.84
N ALA A 12 -18.23 -15.94 -43.96
CA ALA A 12 -18.63 -15.70 -42.58
C ALA A 12 -17.39 -15.22 -41.82
N ALA A 13 -17.35 -13.92 -41.55
CA ALA A 13 -16.34 -13.28 -40.74
C ALA A 13 -16.26 -13.93 -39.35
N VAL A 14 -15.06 -14.41 -38.99
CA VAL A 14 -14.70 -14.74 -37.62
C VAL A 14 -14.62 -13.42 -36.86
N SER A 15 -15.71 -13.06 -36.19
CA SER A 15 -15.72 -11.94 -35.24
C SER A 15 -14.87 -12.32 -34.03
N LEU A 16 -13.58 -11.97 -34.09
CA LEU A 16 -12.72 -11.83 -32.92
C LEU A 16 -13.35 -10.77 -32.02
N LEU A 17 -14.16 -11.21 -31.05
CA LEU A 17 -14.54 -10.37 -29.92
C LEU A 17 -13.24 -10.02 -29.18
N PRO A 18 -12.87 -8.72 -29.07
CA PRO A 18 -11.77 -8.33 -28.23
C PRO A 18 -12.12 -8.72 -26.80
N GLY A 19 -11.16 -9.34 -26.12
CA GLY A 19 -11.26 -9.68 -24.72
C GLY A 19 -11.77 -8.47 -23.95
N MET A 20 -12.93 -8.64 -23.33
CA MET A 20 -13.35 -7.82 -22.21
C MET A 20 -12.31 -8.06 -21.12
N ALA A 21 -11.23 -7.31 -21.16
CA ALA A 21 -10.45 -7.01 -19.98
C ALA A 21 -11.44 -6.34 -19.03
N GLN A 22 -12.05 -7.12 -18.14
CA GLN A 22 -12.62 -6.62 -16.90
C GLN A 22 -11.46 -6.17 -16.01
N GLY A 23 -10.70 -5.19 -16.48
CA GLY A 23 -10.08 -4.21 -15.61
C GLY A 23 -11.21 -3.29 -15.17
N GLY A 24 -12.06 -3.79 -14.26
CA GLY A 24 -12.81 -2.85 -13.45
C GLY A 24 -11.76 -1.95 -12.81
N ASP A 25 -11.91 -0.64 -12.98
CA ASP A 25 -11.30 0.32 -12.08
C ASP A 25 -11.73 -0.11 -10.67
N GLN A 26 -10.92 -0.96 -10.03
CA GLN A 26 -10.92 -1.07 -8.60
C GLN A 26 -10.41 0.27 -8.15
N ALA A 27 -11.34 1.23 -8.04
CA ALA A 27 -11.09 2.49 -7.39
C ALA A 27 -10.39 2.14 -6.08
N PHE A 28 -9.17 2.64 -5.92
CA PHE A 28 -8.42 2.43 -4.70
C PHE A 28 -9.25 2.93 -3.54
N ASP A 29 -9.66 1.99 -2.69
CA ASP A 29 -10.39 2.28 -1.48
C ASP A 29 -9.45 2.04 -0.28
N PRO A 30 -8.89 3.11 0.30
CA PRO A 30 -8.06 3.04 1.49
C PRO A 30 -8.72 2.33 2.68
N LEU A 31 -10.05 2.22 2.71
CA LEU A 31 -10.76 1.46 3.74
C LEU A 31 -10.56 -0.06 3.63
N GLN A 32 -10.07 -0.54 2.47
CA GLN A 32 -9.67 -1.94 2.23
C GLN A 32 -8.21 -2.21 2.61
N LEU A 33 -7.53 -1.21 3.19
CA LEU A 33 -6.17 -1.37 3.68
C LEU A 33 -6.16 -1.82 5.13
N ASN A 34 -5.28 -2.76 5.42
CA ASN A 34 -5.11 -3.36 6.72
C ASN A 34 -3.70 -3.08 7.25
N ILE A 35 -3.57 -2.94 8.57
CA ILE A 35 -2.27 -2.84 9.24
C ILE A 35 -1.96 -4.16 9.91
N ARG A 36 -0.82 -4.75 9.55
CA ARG A 36 -0.27 -5.92 10.23
C ARG A 36 1.04 -5.57 10.91
N LEU A 37 1.10 -5.83 12.21
CA LEU A 37 2.27 -5.57 13.02
C LEU A 37 3.23 -6.76 13.03
N SER A 38 4.51 -6.48 13.21
CA SER A 38 5.58 -7.47 13.29
C SER A 38 6.49 -7.15 14.48
N PRO A 39 6.84 -8.15 15.32
CA PRO A 39 7.80 -7.97 16.41
C PRO A 39 9.23 -7.81 15.89
N THR A 40 9.47 -8.08 14.60
CA THR A 40 10.79 -7.96 13.98
C THR A 40 10.79 -6.82 12.96
N ALA A 41 11.89 -6.06 12.95
CA ALA A 41 12.14 -5.05 11.92
C ALA A 41 12.17 -5.74 10.55
N LEU A 42 11.51 -5.14 9.56
CA LEU A 42 11.35 -5.74 8.24
C LEU A 42 12.11 -4.91 7.22
N ARG A 43 13.01 -5.58 6.48
CA ARG A 43 13.68 -5.01 5.32
C ARG A 43 13.28 -5.80 4.07
N PRO A 44 12.57 -5.18 3.12
CA PRO A 44 12.24 -5.87 1.88
C PRO A 44 13.50 -6.18 1.05
N PRO A 45 13.49 -7.23 0.23
CA PRO A 45 14.48 -7.42 -0.83
C PRO A 45 14.57 -6.18 -1.72
N SER A 46 15.78 -5.74 -2.06
CA SER A 46 16.02 -4.47 -2.78
C SER A 46 15.27 -4.37 -4.10
N HIS A 47 15.13 -5.47 -4.84
CA HIS A 47 14.41 -5.50 -6.12
C HIS A 47 12.89 -5.30 -6.00
N LEU A 48 12.32 -5.40 -4.78
CA LEU A 48 10.90 -5.13 -4.52
C LEU A 48 10.67 -3.70 -4.02
N ILE A 49 11.72 -2.97 -3.66
CA ILE A 49 11.61 -1.60 -3.15
C ILE A 49 11.45 -0.66 -4.34
N LYS A 50 10.26 -0.07 -4.46
CA LYS A 50 9.97 0.95 -5.48
C LYS A 50 10.49 2.31 -5.04
N GLN A 51 10.23 2.65 -3.78
CA GLN A 51 10.66 3.90 -3.16
C GLN A 51 10.96 3.66 -1.67
N GLN A 52 11.83 4.50 -1.09
CA GLN A 52 12.22 4.43 0.30
C GLN A 52 12.37 5.84 0.88
N TRP A 53 11.89 6.04 2.11
CA TRP A 53 12.10 7.26 2.87
C TRP A 53 12.56 6.95 4.28
N THR A 54 13.33 7.86 4.85
CA THR A 54 13.48 7.96 6.31
C THR A 54 12.44 8.96 6.79
N LEU A 55 11.67 8.61 7.81
CA LEU A 55 10.68 9.51 8.38
C LEU A 55 11.37 10.55 9.27
N ASP A 56 11.77 11.67 8.67
CA ASP A 56 12.44 12.75 9.39
C ASP A 56 11.49 13.51 10.31
N GLY A 57 12.02 14.05 11.41
CA GLY A 57 11.22 14.82 12.38
C GLY A 57 10.34 13.98 13.31
N TYR A 58 10.54 12.66 13.30
CA TYR A 58 9.94 11.71 14.22
C TYR A 58 10.94 10.61 14.60
N ARG A 59 10.96 10.24 15.88
CA ARG A 59 11.73 9.11 16.39
C ARG A 59 10.87 8.34 17.35
N LEU A 60 10.90 7.02 17.22
CA LEU A 60 10.31 6.13 18.19
C LEU A 60 11.04 6.30 19.52
N GLY A 61 10.29 6.19 20.61
CA GLY A 61 10.86 6.05 21.94
C GLY A 61 11.62 4.72 22.10
N ARG A 62 12.09 4.46 23.31
CA ARG A 62 12.67 3.15 23.64
C ARG A 62 11.56 2.09 23.59
N LEU A 63 11.54 1.31 22.51
CA LEU A 63 10.59 0.23 22.32
C LEU A 63 10.84 -0.89 23.33
N GLY A 64 9.78 -1.37 23.98
CA GLY A 64 9.84 -2.54 24.85
C GLY A 64 10.06 -3.83 24.06
N PRO A 65 10.42 -4.94 24.73
CA PRO A 65 10.71 -6.21 24.08
C PRO A 65 9.52 -6.83 23.32
N GLN A 66 8.29 -6.41 23.63
CA GLN A 66 7.06 -6.85 22.96
C GLN A 66 6.52 -5.81 21.98
N ALA A 67 7.15 -4.64 21.88
CA ALA A 67 6.68 -3.59 20.99
C ALA A 67 6.98 -3.97 19.53
N PRO A 68 6.06 -3.66 18.60
CA PRO A 68 6.27 -3.95 17.19
C PRO A 68 7.45 -3.15 16.65
N GLN A 69 8.28 -3.83 15.85
CA GLN A 69 9.44 -3.28 15.17
C GLN A 69 9.16 -3.02 13.69
N ALA A 70 8.05 -3.52 13.15
CA ALA A 70 7.55 -3.14 11.85
C ALA A 70 6.01 -3.11 11.81
N ALA A 71 5.47 -2.30 10.91
CA ALA A 71 4.07 -2.28 10.54
C ALA A 71 3.97 -2.39 9.01
N VAL A 72 3.09 -3.26 8.53
CA VAL A 72 2.86 -3.52 7.11
C VAL A 72 1.45 -3.03 6.77
N ILE A 73 1.35 -2.13 5.80
CA ILE A 73 0.08 -1.74 5.20
C ILE A 73 -0.11 -2.62 3.96
N GLU A 74 -1.17 -3.41 3.97
CA GLU A 74 -1.50 -4.39 2.94
C GLU A 74 -2.97 -4.27 2.52
N ASP A 75 -3.29 -4.66 1.29
CA ASP A 75 -4.68 -4.76 0.85
C ASP A 75 -5.36 -6.05 1.34
N ASP A 76 -6.66 -6.21 1.06
CA ASP A 76 -7.43 -7.40 1.39
C ASP A 76 -6.90 -8.68 0.72
N ALA A 77 -6.19 -8.54 -0.41
CA ALA A 77 -5.49 -9.64 -1.08
C ALA A 77 -4.12 -9.96 -0.44
N ARG A 78 -3.80 -9.32 0.70
CA ARG A 78 -2.54 -9.44 1.46
C ARG A 78 -1.31 -9.03 0.65
N ARG A 79 -1.49 -8.23 -0.40
CA ARG A 79 -0.39 -7.61 -1.13
C ARG A 79 0.13 -6.46 -0.28
N ARG A 80 1.42 -6.52 0.03
CA ARG A 80 2.10 -5.49 0.83
C ARG A 80 2.25 -4.25 -0.04
N LEU A 81 1.83 -3.10 0.48
CA LEU A 81 1.91 -1.81 -0.21
C LEU A 81 3.03 -0.97 0.41
N LEU A 82 2.97 -0.80 1.74
CA LEU A 82 3.98 -0.09 2.53
C LEU A 82 4.49 -0.95 3.68
N ILE A 83 5.75 -0.77 4.02
CA ILE A 83 6.37 -1.35 5.21
C ILE A 83 7.06 -0.23 5.98
N LEU A 84 6.61 0.01 7.20
CA LEU A 84 7.28 0.88 8.16
C LEU A 84 8.14 -0.02 9.05
N SER A 85 9.43 0.28 9.16
CA SER A 85 10.36 -0.49 9.99
C SER A 85 11.13 0.43 10.92
N ALA A 86 11.14 0.07 12.20
CA ALA A 86 12.05 0.67 13.17
C ALA A 86 13.50 0.29 12.85
N THR A 87 14.40 1.15 13.26
CA THR A 87 15.85 0.93 13.30
C THR A 87 16.31 0.92 14.76
N ASP A 88 17.52 0.40 15.01
CA ASP A 88 18.09 0.35 16.36
C ASP A 88 18.24 1.73 17.03
N GLU A 89 18.32 2.80 16.22
CA GLU A 89 18.41 4.18 16.69
C GLU A 89 17.03 4.86 16.89
N GLY A 90 15.94 4.11 16.74
CA GLY A 90 14.57 4.61 16.83
C GLY A 90 14.10 5.43 15.61
N ARG A 91 14.89 5.48 14.53
CA ARG A 91 14.42 6.03 13.24
C ARG A 91 13.43 5.08 12.59
N VAL A 92 12.48 5.61 11.80
CA VAL A 92 11.53 4.82 11.01
C VAL A 92 11.89 4.91 9.54
N LEU A 93 12.07 3.75 8.91
CA LEU A 93 12.20 3.61 7.47
C LEU A 93 10.84 3.22 6.88
N ILE A 94 10.47 3.86 5.78
CA ILE A 94 9.24 3.58 5.05
C ILE A 94 9.64 3.06 3.68
N TYR A 95 9.21 1.84 3.36
CA TYR A 95 9.42 1.21 2.06
C TYR A 95 8.10 1.12 1.33
N GLN A 96 8.04 1.66 0.12
CA GLN A 96 6.99 1.33 -0.82
C GLN A 96 7.39 0.11 -1.64
N VAL A 97 6.56 -0.92 -1.58
CA VAL A 97 6.77 -2.21 -2.26
C VAL A 97 5.63 -2.55 -3.23
N GLY A 98 4.44 -1.99 -3.00
CA GLY A 98 3.27 -2.10 -3.89
C GLY A 98 2.98 -0.82 -4.65
N ASP A 99 2.14 -0.93 -5.68
CA ASP A 99 1.60 0.24 -6.36
C ASP A 99 0.54 0.91 -5.49
N LEU A 100 0.63 2.24 -5.39
CA LEU A 100 -0.36 3.10 -4.75
C LEU A 100 -0.68 4.21 -5.75
N PRO A 101 -1.96 4.59 -5.93
CA PRO A 101 -2.34 5.67 -6.84
C PRO A 101 -2.09 7.07 -6.25
N VAL A 102 -1.42 7.14 -5.11
CA VAL A 102 -1.08 8.37 -4.40
C VAL A 102 0.44 8.44 -4.21
N ASP A 103 0.98 9.66 -4.27
CA ASP A 103 2.38 9.90 -3.92
C ASP A 103 2.54 9.90 -2.39
N VAL A 104 3.09 8.81 -1.87
CA VAL A 104 3.33 8.58 -0.44
C VAL A 104 4.17 9.70 0.18
N SER A 105 5.13 10.26 -0.56
CA SER A 105 6.03 11.29 -0.04
C SER A 105 5.27 12.55 0.40
N THR A 106 4.20 12.89 -0.32
CA THR A 106 3.34 14.04 -0.01
C THR A 106 2.49 13.82 1.24
N ARG A 107 2.27 12.56 1.64
CA ARG A 107 1.45 12.16 2.79
C ARG A 107 2.23 12.02 4.09
N LEU A 108 3.57 11.97 4.02
CA LEU A 108 4.42 11.81 5.20
C LEU A 108 4.28 12.97 6.19
N ARG A 109 4.27 14.22 5.71
CA ARG A 109 4.15 15.39 6.59
C ARG A 109 2.78 15.47 7.28
N PRO A 110 1.63 15.32 6.57
CA PRO A 110 0.33 15.18 7.22
C PRO A 110 0.31 14.06 8.27
N ALA A 111 0.84 12.88 7.96
CA ALA A 111 0.93 11.78 8.90
C ALA A 111 1.70 12.14 10.18
N LEU A 112 2.78 12.91 10.07
CA LEU A 112 3.53 13.41 11.23
C LEU A 112 2.72 14.39 12.09
N VAL A 113 1.87 15.22 11.48
CA VAL A 113 0.96 16.09 12.22
C VAL A 113 -0.06 15.23 12.99
N CYS A 114 -0.66 14.24 12.33
CA CYS A 114 -1.57 13.29 12.98
C CYS A 114 -0.91 12.58 14.18
N VAL A 115 0.31 12.07 14.01
CA VAL A 115 1.09 11.37 15.05
C VAL A 115 1.28 12.22 16.31
N ARG A 116 1.59 13.51 16.12
CA ARG A 116 1.77 14.46 17.22
C ARG A 116 0.45 14.77 17.92
N THR A 117 -0.61 15.02 17.14
CA THR A 117 -1.95 15.30 17.66
C THR A 117 -2.50 14.12 18.47
N ARG A 118 -2.28 12.89 17.99
CA ARG A 118 -2.66 11.64 18.69
C ARG A 118 -1.70 11.26 19.82
N GLN A 119 -0.61 12.02 19.99
CA GLN A 119 0.44 11.75 20.96
C GLN A 119 0.94 10.30 20.90
N CYS A 120 1.17 9.75 19.70
CA CYS A 120 1.52 8.33 19.51
C CYS A 120 2.70 7.85 20.37
N GLN A 121 3.65 8.74 20.70
CA GLN A 121 4.77 8.50 21.60
C GLN A 121 4.38 8.05 23.02
N ASN A 122 3.14 8.31 23.44
CA ASN A 122 2.57 7.93 24.73
C ASN A 122 1.88 6.55 24.68
N GLN A 123 1.70 5.96 23.50
CA GLN A 123 1.03 4.66 23.31
C GLN A 123 1.93 3.46 23.68
N ARG A 124 2.81 3.60 24.67
CA ARG A 124 3.82 2.59 25.03
C ARG A 124 3.22 1.32 25.65
N MET A 125 2.04 1.44 26.23
CA MET A 125 1.30 0.32 26.84
C MET A 125 0.30 -0.31 25.87
N ASP A 126 0.08 0.29 24.70
CA ASP A 126 -0.80 -0.25 23.68
C ASP A 126 -0.11 -1.40 22.95
N PRO A 127 -0.79 -2.54 22.68
CA PRO A 127 -0.23 -3.65 21.91
C PRO A 127 0.25 -3.25 20.51
N ALA A 128 -0.42 -2.29 19.87
CA ALA A 128 -0.02 -1.71 18.60
C ALA A 128 1.18 -0.76 18.74
N GLY A 129 1.37 -0.23 19.95
CA GLY A 129 2.48 0.63 20.29
C GLY A 129 2.51 1.93 19.50
N GLU A 130 3.63 2.63 19.65
CA GLU A 130 3.90 3.87 18.94
C GLU A 130 3.92 3.67 17.41
N LEU A 131 4.48 2.56 16.93
CA LEU A 131 4.60 2.27 15.50
C LEU A 131 3.25 1.95 14.84
N GLY A 132 2.34 1.26 15.54
CA GLY A 132 0.99 1.02 15.04
C GLY A 132 0.16 2.31 14.93
N CYS A 133 0.30 3.20 15.92
CA CYS A 133 -0.32 4.53 15.87
C CYS A 133 0.20 5.37 14.69
N LEU A 134 1.52 5.32 14.42
CA LEU A 134 2.11 5.94 13.23
C LEU A 134 1.57 5.35 11.93
N ALA A 135 1.49 4.02 11.84
CA ALA A 135 0.96 3.34 10.66
C ALA A 135 -0.50 3.73 10.38
N LEU A 136 -1.31 3.87 11.43
CA LEU A 136 -2.69 4.32 11.33
C LEU A 136 -2.80 5.75 10.80
N CYS A 137 -2.00 6.68 11.33
CA CYS A 137 -1.96 8.05 10.81
C CYS A 137 -1.53 8.11 9.34
N LEU A 138 -0.56 7.28 8.94
CA LEU A 138 -0.17 7.22 7.52
C LEU A 138 -1.32 6.67 6.65
N LEU A 139 -1.96 5.58 7.08
CA LEU A 139 -3.08 4.97 6.37
C LEU A 139 -4.24 5.97 6.15
N GLU A 140 -4.60 6.73 7.18
CA GLU A 140 -5.65 7.77 7.08
C GLU A 140 -5.32 8.84 6.03
N HIS A 141 -4.05 9.26 5.94
CA HIS A 141 -3.64 10.25 4.93
C HIS A 141 -3.34 9.65 3.55
N LEU A 142 -3.37 8.33 3.38
CA LEU A 142 -3.44 7.72 2.04
C LEU A 142 -4.85 7.84 1.43
N HIS A 143 -5.87 8.19 2.24
CA HIS A 143 -7.25 8.35 1.79
C HIS A 143 -7.61 9.74 1.30
N GLU A 144 -6.98 10.76 1.86
CA GLU A 144 -7.06 12.15 1.42
C GLU A 144 -6.22 12.40 0.16
#